data_AF-A0A7D5DWJ9-F1
#
_entry.id   AF-A0A7D5DWJ9-F1
#
_cell.length_a   1.000
_cell.length_b   1.000
_cell.length_c   1.000
_cell.angle_alpha   90.00
_cell.angle_beta   90.00
_cell.angle_gamma   90.00
#
_symmetry.space_group_name_H-M   'P 1'
#
loop_
_entity.id
_entity.type
_entity.pdbx_description
1 polymer ?
#
loop_
_entity_poly.entity_id
_entity_poly.type
_entity_poly.pdbx_seq_one_letter_code
_entity_poly.pdbx_strand_id
1 'polypeptide(L)'
;MKTTQHILDEREQQHGNYDSFSKIYGGLRKVSDSHAEKLTWQQQIAVEMMLFKIARILNNGANHQDNYQDIAGYAMLGGGLYNPNVSAEVKALPKPLTDSIYPESHLNKNSVWRLDLEFETKEEATEVLEALTGKSAGVSEVNNE
;
A
#
# COMPACT_ATOMS: atom_id res chain seq x y z
N MET A 1 23.78 -31.18 9.95
CA MET A 1 22.33 -30.91 9.80
C MET A 1 21.93 -30.06 10.99
N LYS A 2 21.24 -28.92 10.79
CA LYS A 2 20.74 -28.11 11.92
C LYS A 2 19.63 -28.88 12.63
N THR A 3 19.61 -28.84 13.95
CA THR A 3 18.51 -29.41 14.75
C THR A 3 17.29 -28.49 14.66
N THR A 4 16.10 -29.04 14.95
CA THR A 4 14.88 -28.22 15.04
C THR A 4 15.03 -27.07 16.03
N GLN A 5 15.67 -27.31 17.18
CA GLN A 5 15.91 -26.27 18.18
C GLN A 5 16.72 -25.11 17.60
N HIS A 6 17.80 -25.42 16.88
CA HIS A 6 18.63 -24.40 16.26
C HIS A 6 17.86 -23.57 15.22
N ILE A 7 16.94 -24.18 14.48
CA ILE A 7 16.07 -23.46 13.54
C ILE A 7 15.11 -22.53 14.30
N LEU A 8 14.55 -22.98 15.42
CA LEU A 8 13.63 -22.17 16.23
C LEU A 8 14.35 -20.97 16.86
N ASP A 9 15.57 -21.17 17.38
CA ASP A 9 16.38 -20.10 17.96
C ASP A 9 16.70 -19.02 16.90
N GLU A 10 17.07 -19.42 15.67
CA GLU A 10 17.29 -18.48 14.56
C GLU A 10 16.03 -17.69 14.20
N ARG A 11 14.86 -18.35 14.23
CA ARG A 11 13.58 -17.70 13.92
C ARG A 11 13.13 -16.73 14.99
N GLU A 12 13.35 -17.06 16.26
CA GLU A 12 13.05 -16.15 17.37
C GLU A 12 13.94 -14.90 17.31
N GLN A 13 15.23 -15.05 16.96
CA GLN A 13 16.12 -13.88 16.75
C GLN A 13 15.65 -13.00 15.59
N GLN A 14 15.22 -13.60 14.47
CA GLN A 14 14.78 -12.87 13.28
C GLN A 14 13.37 -12.29 13.38
N HIS A 15 12.48 -12.90 14.16
CA HIS A 15 11.06 -12.58 14.08
C HIS A 15 10.39 -12.38 15.44
N GLY A 16 11.21 -12.26 16.48
CA GLY A 16 10.76 -12.12 17.85
C GLY A 16 10.13 -13.39 18.41
N ASN A 17 9.65 -13.25 19.64
CA ASN A 17 9.08 -14.34 20.40
C ASN A 17 7.74 -14.83 19.83
N TYR A 18 7.54 -16.14 19.79
CA TYR A 18 6.36 -16.76 19.18
C TYR A 18 5.04 -16.50 19.96
N ASP A 19 5.08 -16.43 21.29
CA ASP A 19 3.90 -16.13 22.10
C ASP A 19 3.41 -14.70 21.85
N SER A 20 4.34 -13.75 21.82
CA SER A 20 4.05 -12.35 21.46
C SER A 20 3.45 -12.24 20.05
N PHE A 21 4.07 -12.90 19.05
CA PHE A 21 3.52 -12.98 17.69
C PHE A 21 2.09 -13.53 17.68
N SER A 22 1.84 -14.63 18.39
CA SER A 22 0.54 -15.31 18.43
C SER A 22 -0.55 -14.42 19.04
N LYS A 23 -0.22 -13.64 20.07
CA LYS A 23 -1.12 -12.66 20.68
C LYS A 23 -1.46 -11.52 19.73
N ILE A 24 -0.46 -10.94 19.06
CA ILE A 24 -0.66 -9.85 18.09
C ILE A 24 -1.54 -10.33 16.93
N TYR A 25 -1.16 -11.42 16.28
CA TYR A 25 -1.88 -11.96 15.14
C TYR A 25 -3.28 -12.43 15.51
N GLY A 26 -3.44 -13.16 16.62
CA GLY A 26 -4.76 -13.56 17.11
C GLY A 26 -5.65 -12.36 17.45
N GLY A 27 -5.07 -11.26 17.93
CA GLY A 27 -5.79 -10.00 18.15
C GLY A 27 -6.29 -9.37 16.85
N LEU A 28 -5.45 -9.32 15.82
CA LEU A 28 -5.85 -8.83 14.49
C LEU A 28 -6.99 -9.67 13.90
N ARG A 29 -6.89 -11.01 14.03
CA ARG A 29 -7.90 -11.94 13.53
C ARG A 29 -9.25 -11.81 14.19
N LYS A 30 -9.30 -11.52 15.50
CA LYS A 30 -10.57 -11.25 16.19
C LYS A 30 -11.37 -10.13 15.53
N VAL A 31 -10.68 -9.15 14.91
CA VAL A 31 -11.33 -8.06 14.18
C VAL A 31 -11.68 -8.53 12.76
N SER A 32 -10.72 -9.07 12.01
CA SER A 32 -10.89 -9.39 10.59
C SER A 32 -11.88 -10.53 10.33
N ASP A 33 -11.90 -11.57 11.17
CA ASP A 33 -12.70 -12.78 10.94
C ASP A 33 -14.20 -12.45 10.85
N SER A 34 -14.68 -11.47 11.62
CA SER A 34 -16.07 -11.00 11.57
C SER A 34 -16.47 -10.29 10.26
N HIS A 35 -15.49 -9.95 9.42
CA HIS A 35 -15.69 -9.27 8.14
C HIS A 35 -15.36 -10.15 6.93
N ALA A 36 -14.84 -11.36 7.16
CA ALA A 36 -14.33 -12.24 6.11
C ALA A 36 -15.43 -12.75 5.14
N GLU A 37 -16.67 -12.92 5.60
CA GLU A 37 -17.78 -13.44 4.79
C GLU A 37 -18.13 -12.57 3.57
N LYS A 38 -17.72 -11.29 3.57
CA LYS A 38 -17.94 -10.35 2.47
C LYS A 38 -16.88 -10.48 1.36
N LEU A 39 -15.85 -11.28 1.58
CA LEU A 39 -14.67 -11.38 0.72
C LEU A 39 -14.64 -12.73 -0.02
N THR A 40 -14.10 -12.73 -1.23
CA THR A 40 -13.75 -13.98 -1.93
C THR A 40 -12.63 -14.72 -1.18
N TRP A 41 -12.47 -16.02 -1.44
CA TRP A 41 -11.38 -16.79 -0.84
C TRP A 41 -10.00 -16.19 -1.13
N GLN A 42 -9.76 -15.70 -2.35
CA GLN A 42 -8.51 -15.03 -2.69
C GLN A 42 -8.28 -13.77 -1.84
N GLN A 43 -9.32 -12.95 -1.67
CA GLN A 43 -9.25 -11.74 -0.85
C GLN A 43 -9.04 -12.05 0.63
N GLN A 44 -9.74 -13.05 1.17
CA GLN A 44 -9.56 -13.50 2.55
C GLN A 44 -8.12 -13.94 2.82
N ILE A 45 -7.54 -14.76 1.93
CA ILE A 45 -6.14 -15.21 2.05
C ILE A 45 -5.18 -14.02 1.95
N ALA A 46 -5.41 -13.08 1.03
CA ALA A 46 -4.56 -11.90 0.92
C ALA A 46 -4.57 -11.06 2.21
N VAL A 47 -5.75 -10.81 2.78
CA VAL A 47 -5.90 -10.10 4.06
C VAL A 47 -5.19 -10.85 5.19
N GLU A 48 -5.43 -12.15 5.33
CA GLU A 48 -4.80 -13.00 6.35
C GLU A 48 -3.27 -12.93 6.28
N MET A 49 -2.71 -13.02 5.07
CA MET A 49 -1.27 -12.96 4.87
C MET A 49 -0.70 -11.56 5.16
N MET A 50 -1.43 -10.48 4.83
CA MET A 50 -1.02 -9.13 5.21
C MET A 50 -1.03 -8.96 6.74
N LEU A 51 -2.07 -9.42 7.44
CA LEU A 51 -2.14 -9.38 8.91
C LEU A 51 -1.01 -10.18 9.55
N PHE A 52 -0.66 -11.33 8.98
CA PHE A 52 0.48 -12.14 9.43
C PHE A 52 1.80 -11.37 9.32
N LYS A 53 2.02 -10.64 8.21
CA LYS A 53 3.23 -9.84 7.99
C LYS A 53 3.26 -8.59 8.89
N ILE A 54 2.12 -7.94 9.10
CA ILE A 54 1.98 -6.86 10.09
C ILE A 54 2.33 -7.37 11.49
N ALA A 55 1.85 -8.54 11.88
CA ALA A 55 2.20 -9.14 13.16
C ALA A 55 3.71 -9.43 13.28
N ARG A 56 4.38 -9.86 12.19
CA ARG A 56 5.85 -9.99 12.16
C ARG A 56 6.55 -8.65 12.33
N ILE A 57 6.09 -7.60 11.66
CA ILE A 57 6.65 -6.24 11.77
C ILE A 57 6.58 -5.75 13.22
N LEU A 58 5.41 -5.87 13.85
CA LEU A 58 5.19 -5.49 15.24
C LEU A 58 6.00 -6.36 16.22
N ASN A 59 6.26 -7.61 15.86
CA ASN A 59 7.03 -8.55 16.67
C ASN A 59 8.53 -8.57 16.28
N ASN A 60 9.21 -7.43 16.40
CA ASN A 60 10.65 -7.28 16.10
C ASN A 60 11.04 -7.42 14.60
N GLY A 61 10.07 -7.30 13.68
CA GLY A 61 10.31 -7.38 12.25
C GLY A 61 10.37 -6.06 11.51
N ALA A 62 10.42 -4.92 12.22
CA ALA A 62 10.27 -3.59 11.64
C ALA A 62 11.33 -3.25 10.57
N ASN A 63 12.54 -3.79 10.69
CA ASN A 63 13.63 -3.58 9.74
C ASN A 63 13.75 -4.67 8.67
N HIS A 64 12.87 -5.68 8.69
CA HIS A 64 12.86 -6.76 7.69
C HIS A 64 12.02 -6.36 6.47
N GLN A 65 12.69 -5.81 5.47
CA GLN A 65 12.07 -5.30 4.22
C GLN A 65 11.17 -6.34 3.54
N ASP A 66 11.53 -7.61 3.58
CA ASP A 66 10.73 -8.71 3.02
C ASP A 66 9.28 -8.71 3.52
N ASN A 67 9.04 -8.33 4.79
CA ASN A 67 7.68 -8.27 5.32
C ASN A 67 6.82 -7.22 4.59
N TYR A 68 7.40 -6.07 4.25
CA TYR A 68 6.70 -5.01 3.52
C TYR A 68 6.52 -5.37 2.04
N GLN A 69 7.55 -6.00 1.44
CA GLN A 69 7.48 -6.50 0.07
C GLN A 69 6.37 -7.55 -0.08
N ASP A 70 6.27 -8.47 0.89
CA ASP A 70 5.20 -9.47 0.92
C ASP A 70 3.82 -8.82 1.06
N ILE A 71 3.67 -7.80 1.92
CA ILE A 71 2.40 -7.04 2.04
C ILE A 71 2.01 -6.44 0.70
N ALA A 72 2.94 -5.78 0.00
CA ALA A 72 2.68 -5.22 -1.31
C ALA A 72 2.26 -6.31 -2.32
N GLY A 73 2.95 -7.46 -2.32
CA GLY A 73 2.60 -8.60 -3.16
C GLY A 73 1.19 -9.15 -2.89
N TYR A 74 0.83 -9.34 -1.62
CA TYR A 74 -0.51 -9.82 -1.25
C TYR A 74 -1.60 -8.80 -1.54
N ALA A 75 -1.33 -7.50 -1.38
CA ALA A 75 -2.26 -6.45 -1.79
C ALA A 75 -2.51 -6.48 -3.31
N MET A 76 -1.45 -6.65 -4.11
CA MET A 76 -1.56 -6.78 -5.57
C MET A 76 -2.38 -8.00 -5.99
N LEU A 77 -2.16 -9.15 -5.33
CA LEU A 77 -2.89 -10.39 -5.62
C LEU A 77 -4.35 -10.33 -5.16
N GLY A 78 -4.61 -9.86 -3.93
CA GLY A 78 -5.95 -9.77 -3.35
C GLY A 78 -6.83 -8.71 -3.99
N GLY A 79 -6.23 -7.59 -4.41
CA GLY A 79 -6.91 -6.52 -5.14
C GLY A 79 -7.11 -6.80 -6.63
N GLY A 80 -6.58 -7.91 -7.17
CA GLY A 80 -6.65 -8.21 -8.60
C GLY A 80 -5.84 -7.24 -9.47
N LEU A 81 -4.83 -6.59 -8.89
CA LEU A 81 -3.98 -5.61 -9.56
C LEU A 81 -2.78 -6.25 -10.27
N TYR A 82 -2.46 -7.50 -9.92
CA TYR A 82 -1.40 -8.26 -10.57
C TYR A 82 -1.85 -8.83 -11.92
N ASN A 83 -1.15 -8.45 -12.99
CA ASN A 83 -1.31 -9.05 -14.31
C ASN A 83 0.00 -9.76 -14.72
N PRO A 84 0.03 -11.10 -14.82
CA PRO A 84 1.25 -11.85 -15.15
C PRO A 84 1.69 -11.68 -16.61
N ASN A 85 0.81 -11.23 -17.49
CA ASN A 85 1.01 -11.20 -18.94
C ASN A 85 1.50 -9.84 -19.46
N VAL A 86 1.73 -8.86 -18.59
CA VAL A 86 2.32 -7.58 -18.99
C VAL A 86 3.84 -7.73 -19.16
N SER A 87 4.40 -7.10 -20.19
CA SER A 87 5.85 -7.13 -20.45
C SER A 87 6.63 -6.59 -19.25
N ALA A 88 7.88 -7.04 -19.08
CA ALA A 88 8.71 -6.69 -17.93
C ALA A 88 8.91 -5.17 -17.75
N GLU A 89 8.81 -4.41 -18.84
CA GLU A 89 8.90 -2.94 -18.87
C GLU A 89 7.73 -2.24 -18.16
N VAL A 90 6.57 -2.90 -18.04
CA VAL A 90 5.36 -2.40 -17.35
C VAL A 90 5.20 -3.00 -15.94
N LYS A 91 6.07 -3.95 -15.54
CA LYS A 91 6.09 -4.55 -14.19
C LYS A 91 6.72 -3.66 -13.12
N ALA A 92 7.22 -2.48 -13.49
CA ALA A 92 7.46 -1.43 -12.51
C ALA A 92 6.18 -1.25 -11.69
N LEU A 93 6.29 -1.01 -10.38
CA LEU A 93 5.16 -0.58 -9.55
C LEU A 93 4.32 0.39 -10.39
N PRO A 94 2.97 0.27 -10.43
CA PRO A 94 2.19 1.31 -11.05
C PRO A 94 2.75 2.62 -10.51
N LYS A 95 3.08 3.57 -11.42
CA LYS A 95 3.39 4.93 -10.98
C LYS A 95 2.38 5.22 -9.87
N PRO A 96 2.81 5.69 -8.67
CA PRO A 96 1.87 5.94 -7.58
C PRO A 96 0.65 6.62 -8.19
N LEU A 97 -0.59 6.31 -7.75
CA LEU A 97 -1.83 6.90 -8.27
C LEU A 97 -1.72 8.44 -8.30
N THR A 98 -1.07 8.91 -9.35
CA THR A 98 -0.54 10.23 -9.60
C THR A 98 -0.30 10.25 -11.10
N ASP A 99 -1.38 10.09 -11.86
CA ASP A 99 -1.67 11.14 -12.83
C ASP A 99 -2.07 12.40 -12.04
N SER A 100 -1.14 12.86 -11.18
CA SER A 100 -1.23 14.14 -10.50
C SER A 100 -1.01 15.14 -11.60
N ILE A 101 -2.08 15.83 -11.94
CA ILE A 101 -2.10 16.95 -12.89
C ILE A 101 -1.19 18.11 -12.41
N TYR A 102 -0.60 18.01 -11.21
CA TYR A 102 0.27 19.03 -10.62
C TYR A 102 1.75 18.62 -10.66
N PRO A 103 2.63 19.48 -11.23
CA PRO A 103 4.07 19.25 -11.19
C PRO A 103 4.61 19.34 -9.76
N GLU A 104 5.60 18.51 -9.46
CA GLU A 104 6.22 18.34 -8.13
C GLU A 104 6.76 19.64 -7.50
N SER A 105 6.91 20.70 -8.30
CA SER A 105 7.33 22.04 -7.86
C SER A 105 6.40 22.73 -6.85
N HIS A 106 5.17 22.23 -6.68
CA HIS A 106 4.20 22.80 -5.74
C HIS A 106 4.07 22.04 -4.40
N LEU A 107 4.84 20.95 -4.21
CA LEU A 107 4.79 20.15 -2.99
C LEU A 107 5.60 20.83 -1.86
N ASN A 108 4.92 21.59 -1.01
CA ASN A 108 5.49 21.97 0.30
C ASN A 108 5.45 20.76 1.24
N LYS A 109 6.60 20.14 1.48
CA LYS A 109 6.76 18.92 2.29
C LYS A 109 6.36 19.08 3.77
N ASN A 110 6.00 20.28 4.22
CA ASN A 110 5.67 20.56 5.62
C ASN A 110 4.18 20.82 5.89
N SER A 111 3.30 20.70 4.89
CA SER A 111 1.86 20.96 5.06
C SER A 111 1.08 19.64 5.17
N VAL A 112 0.86 19.19 6.41
CA VAL A 112 -0.06 18.08 6.73
C VAL A 112 -1.48 18.65 6.76
N TRP A 113 -2.23 18.49 5.67
CA TRP A 113 -3.67 18.19 5.60
C TRP A 113 -4.00 17.97 4.12
N ARG A 114 -4.26 16.71 3.71
CA ARG A 114 -4.79 16.41 2.38
C ARG A 114 -6.32 16.45 2.46
N LEU A 115 -6.94 17.23 1.58
CA LEU A 115 -8.36 17.10 1.29
C LEU A 115 -8.43 16.46 -0.10
N ASP A 116 -8.67 15.15 -0.13
CA ASP A 116 -8.84 14.41 -1.37
C ASP A 116 -10.25 14.71 -1.89
N LEU A 117 -10.34 15.57 -2.91
CA LEU A 117 -11.58 15.86 -3.64
C LEU A 117 -11.52 15.10 -4.97
N GLU A 118 -12.55 14.31 -5.24
CA GLU A 118 -12.73 13.61 -6.51
C GLU A 118 -13.69 14.41 -7.39
N PHE A 119 -13.32 14.61 -8.66
CA PHE A 119 -14.13 15.28 -9.66
C PHE A 119 -14.33 14.36 -10.85
N GLU A 120 -15.53 14.39 -11.45
CA GLU A 120 -15.82 13.54 -12.62
C GLU A 120 -15.14 14.08 -13.87
N THR A 121 -14.87 15.38 -13.92
CA THR A 121 -14.26 16.05 -15.07
C THR A 121 -13.12 17.00 -14.69
N LYS A 122 -12.23 17.29 -15.65
CA LYS A 122 -11.08 18.18 -15.46
C LYS A 122 -11.53 19.64 -15.30
N GLU A 123 -12.63 19.98 -15.96
CA GLU A 123 -13.24 21.30 -15.96
C GLU A 123 -13.74 21.65 -14.55
N GLU A 124 -14.46 20.75 -13.90
CA GLU A 124 -14.93 20.91 -12.51
C GLU A 124 -13.76 21.08 -11.53
N ALA A 125 -12.71 20.26 -11.68
CA ALA A 125 -11.52 20.37 -10.84
C ALA A 125 -10.83 21.74 -11.01
N THR A 126 -10.83 22.28 -12.23
CA THR A 126 -10.21 23.56 -12.56
C THR A 126 -10.99 24.72 -11.94
N GLU A 127 -12.32 24.73 -12.06
CA GLU A 127 -13.18 25.76 -11.46
C GLU A 127 -13.01 25.85 -9.94
N VAL A 128 -12.97 24.70 -9.25
CA VAL A 128 -12.76 24.67 -7.79
C VAL A 128 -11.39 25.19 -7.41
N LEU A 129 -10.35 24.83 -8.17
CA LEU A 129 -9.00 25.33 -7.94
C LEU A 129 -8.92 26.85 -8.15
N GLU A 130 -9.55 27.38 -9.19
CA GLU A 130 -9.60 28.81 -9.47
C GLU A 130 -10.34 29.57 -8.36
N ALA A 131 -11.46 29.03 -7.86
CA ALA A 131 -12.22 29.62 -6.75
C ALA A 131 -11.43 29.65 -5.43
N LEU A 132 -10.68 28.58 -5.13
CA LEU A 132 -9.89 28.48 -3.89
C LEU A 132 -8.62 29.34 -3.94
N THR A 133 -8.02 29.51 -5.11
CA THR A 133 -6.71 30.18 -5.27
C THR A 133 -6.79 31.60 -5.82
N GLY A 134 -7.93 31.98 -6.41
CA GLY A 134 -8.16 33.29 -7.00
C GLY A 134 -7.36 33.57 -8.28
N LYS A 135 -6.81 32.55 -8.96
CA LYS A 135 -6.02 32.67 -10.19
C LYS A 135 -6.54 31.73 -11.28
N SER A 136 -6.72 32.23 -12.50
CA SER A 136 -7.13 31.41 -13.65
C SER A 136 -6.00 30.50 -14.12
N ALA A 137 -6.26 29.21 -14.29
CA ALA A 137 -5.28 28.24 -14.77
C ALA A 137 -5.18 28.29 -16.30
N GLY A 138 -4.30 29.15 -16.83
CA GLY A 138 -4.09 29.28 -18.27
C GLY A 138 -3.44 28.04 -18.89
N VAL A 139 -4.12 27.43 -19.87
CA VAL A 139 -3.57 26.38 -20.74
C VAL A 139 -2.58 27.02 -21.72
N SER A 140 -1.30 26.67 -21.64
CA SER A 140 -0.31 27.10 -22.65
C SER A 140 -0.45 26.28 -23.93
N GLU A 141 -0.77 26.94 -25.04
CA GLU A 141 -0.79 26.37 -26.39
C GLU A 141 0.60 25.84 -26.79
N VAL A 142 0.62 24.63 -27.38
CA VAL A 142 1.82 24.01 -27.96
C VAL A 142 2.04 24.64 -29.34
N ASN A 143 3.10 25.45 -29.48
CA ASN A 143 3.57 25.91 -30.78
C ASN A 143 4.34 24.78 -31.48
N ASN A 144 3.81 24.34 -32.62
CA ASN A 144 4.51 23.48 -33.58
C ASN A 144 5.51 24.32 -34.38
N GLU A 145 6.77 23.90 -34.38
CA GLU A 145 7.75 24.12 -35.46
C GLU A 145 8.35 22.77 -35.88
#